data_AF-A0A955F488-F1
#
_entry.id   AF-A0A955F488-F1
#
_cell.length_a   1.000
_cell.length_b   1.000
_cell.length_c   1.000
_cell.angle_alpha   90.00
_cell.angle_beta   90.00
_cell.angle_gamma   90.00
#
_symmetry.space_group_name_H-M   'P 1'
#
loop_
_entity.id
_entity.type
_entity.pdbx_description
1 polymer ?
#
loop_
_entity_poly.entity_id
_entity_poly.type
_entity_poly.pdbx_seq_one_letter_code
_entity_poly.pdbx_strand_id
1 'polypeptide(L)' 'MTTDRVSEDLILAVTLGDPQGIGPEVSVKAIEALSAEDARLQFLVFGHPVAFERAGGAPRATASGRLRFMG' A
#
# COMPACT_ATOMS: atom_id res chain seq x y z
N MET A 1 -1.17 -2.24 -34.99
CA MET A 1 0.00 -1.74 -34.24
C MET A 1 -0.41 -1.73 -32.77
N THR A 2 -0.30 -2.88 -32.11
CA THR A 2 -0.71 -3.04 -30.72
C THR A 2 0.54 -2.85 -29.89
N THR A 3 0.72 -1.67 -29.30
CA THR A 3 1.75 -1.49 -28.27
C THR A 3 1.29 -2.25 -27.04
N ASP A 4 1.70 -3.51 -26.96
CA ASP A 4 1.73 -4.27 -25.73
C ASP A 4 2.71 -3.54 -24.81
N ARG A 5 2.20 -2.64 -23.96
CA ARG A 5 3.01 -2.10 -22.88
C ARG A 5 3.21 -3.26 -21.91
N VAL A 6 4.39 -3.88 -21.97
CA VAL A 6 4.90 -4.68 -20.85
C VAL A 6 4.72 -3.81 -19.63
N SER A 7 3.74 -4.15 -18.82
CA SER A 7 3.37 -3.31 -17.68
C SER A 7 4.29 -3.74 -16.56
N GLU A 8 5.33 -2.94 -16.36
CA GLU A 8 6.35 -3.14 -15.33
C GLU A 8 5.71 -3.16 -13.94
N ASP A 9 6.35 -3.85 -13.00
CA ASP A 9 6.00 -3.75 -11.59
C ASP A 9 6.08 -2.28 -11.16
N LEU A 10 4.96 -1.74 -10.64
CA LEU A 10 4.83 -0.35 -10.28
C LEU A 10 4.82 -0.21 -8.76
N ILE A 11 5.79 0.54 -8.24
CA ILE A 11 5.90 0.84 -6.81
C ILE A 11 5.24 2.18 -6.52
N LEU A 12 4.21 2.18 -5.69
CA LEU A 12 3.49 3.37 -5.22
C LEU A 12 3.87 3.69 -3.79
N ALA A 13 4.47 4.86 -3.59
CA ALA A 13 4.71 5.40 -2.26
C ALA A 13 3.45 6.14 -1.75
N VAL A 14 2.99 5.77 -0.56
CA VAL A 14 1.77 6.30 0.07
C VAL A 14 2.12 6.89 1.43
N THR A 15 1.86 8.18 1.63
CA THR A 15 1.95 8.82 2.94
C THR A 15 0.62 8.69 3.67
N LEU A 16 0.62 8.27 4.94
CA LEU A 16 -0.60 8.08 5.73
C LEU A 16 -1.29 9.39 6.14
N GLY A 17 -0.58 10.53 6.05
CA GLY A 17 -1.09 11.82 6.51
C GLY A 17 -1.10 11.94 8.03
N ASP A 18 -2.09 12.64 8.58
CA ASP A 18 -2.27 12.83 10.02
C ASP A 18 -2.64 11.50 10.71
N PRO A 19 -1.85 11.01 11.70
CA PRO A 19 -2.16 9.81 12.47
C PRO A 19 -3.48 9.84 13.25
N GLN A 20 -4.03 11.02 13.53
CA GLN A 20 -5.34 11.19 14.20
C GLN A 20 -6.49 11.39 13.22
N GLY A 21 -6.21 11.54 11.92
CA GLY A 21 -7.21 11.62 10.87
C GLY A 21 -7.63 10.25 10.35
N ILE A 22 -8.43 10.26 9.27
CA ILE A 22 -8.94 9.03 8.60
C ILE A 22 -8.00 8.48 7.52
N GLY A 23 -6.88 9.16 7.27
CA GLY A 23 -5.92 8.82 6.22
C GLY A 23 -5.38 7.39 6.34
N PRO A 24 -5.00 6.92 7.54
CA PRO A 24 -4.58 5.54 7.74
C PRO A 24 -5.61 4.49 7.30
N GLU A 25 -6.87 4.62 7.71
CA GLU A 25 -7.94 3.68 7.40
C GLU A 25 -8.29 3.67 5.90
N VAL A 26 -8.31 4.85 5.28
CA VAL A 26 -8.55 4.96 3.83
C VAL A 26 -7.41 4.32 3.06
N SER A 27 -6.16 4.55 3.48
CA SER A 27 -4.97 4.01 2.82
C SER A 27 -4.94 2.48 2.88
N VAL A 28 -5.18 1.89 4.05
CA VAL A 28 -5.20 0.42 4.22
C VAL A 28 -6.26 -0.22 3.32
N LYS A 29 -7.50 0.31 3.33
CA LYS A 29 -8.60 -0.23 2.52
C LYS A 29 -8.31 -0.11 1.01
N ALA A 30 -7.75 1.01 0.57
CA ALA A 30 -7.39 1.20 -0.83
C ALA A 30 -6.28 0.22 -1.26
N ILE A 31 -5.26 0.04 -0.43
CA ILE A 31 -4.17 -0.91 -0.69
C ILE A 31 -4.69 -2.33 -0.80
N GLU A 32 -5.59 -2.76 0.10
CA GLU A 32 -6.19 -4.10 0.05
C GLU A 32 -7.00 -4.33 -1.23
N ALA A 33 -7.86 -3.37 -1.59
CA ALA A 33 -8.65 -3.45 -2.81
C ALA A 33 -7.77 -3.50 -4.07
N LEU A 34 -6.82 -2.56 -4.19
CA LEU A 34 -5.94 -2.47 -5.35
C LEU A 34 -4.98 -3.66 -5.48
N SER A 35 -4.49 -4.20 -4.36
CA SER A 35 -3.63 -5.39 -4.36
C SER A 35 -4.35 -6.65 -4.85
N ALA A 36 -5.69 -6.69 -4.72
CA ALA A 36 -6.53 -7.76 -5.25
C ALA A 36 -6.83 -7.58 -6.74
N GLU A 37 -6.88 -6.35 -7.23
CA GLU A 37 -7.18 -6.02 -8.63
C GLU A 37 -5.95 -6.11 -9.54
N ASP A 38 -4.77 -5.68 -9.08
CA ASP A 38 -3.56 -5.62 -9.90
C ASP A 38 -2.32 -6.14 -9.15
N ALA A 39 -1.82 -7.29 -9.61
CA ALA A 39 -0.66 -7.95 -9.01
C ALA A 39 0.67 -7.23 -9.23
N ARG A 40 0.73 -6.26 -10.16
CA ARG A 40 1.93 -5.47 -10.47
C ARG A 40 2.14 -4.32 -9.48
N LEU A 41 1.10 -3.97 -8.72
CA LEU A 41 1.17 -2.89 -7.74
C LEU A 41 1.89 -3.35 -6.48
N GLN A 42 2.89 -2.58 -6.09
CA GLN A 42 3.59 -2.70 -4.82
C GLN A 42 3.46 -1.39 -4.05
N PHE A 43 3.27 -1.46 -2.74
CA PHE A 43 3.02 -0.29 -1.91
C PHE A 43 4.12 -0.08 -0.88
N LEU A 44 4.66 1.13 -0.84
CA LEU A 44 5.56 1.61 0.21
C LEU A 44 4.80 2.63 1.05
N VAL A 45 4.48 2.28 2.28
CA VAL A 45 3.68 3.13 3.16
C VAL A 45 4.58 3.87 4.14
N PHE A 46 4.43 5.19 4.19
CA PHE A 46 5.18 6.08 5.08
C PHE A 46 4.24 6.75 6.09
N GLY A 47 4.56 6.68 7.39
CA GLY A 47 3.79 7.36 8.43
C GLY A 47 4.01 6.79 9.83
N HIS A 48 3.04 6.98 10.72
CA HIS A 48 3.14 6.53 12.11
C HIS A 48 2.74 5.05 12.25
N PRO A 49 3.61 4.16 12.75
CA PRO A 49 3.36 2.71 12.78
C PRO A 49 2.09 2.33 13.53
N VAL A 50 1.92 2.89 14.74
CA VAL A 50 0.73 2.61 15.57
C VAL A 50 -0.58 3.02 14.89
N ALA A 51 -0.60 4.10 14.12
CA ALA A 51 -1.80 4.52 13.40
C ALA A 51 -2.10 3.58 12.23
N PHE A 52 -1.06 3.12 11.53
CA PHE A 52 -1.19 2.11 10.49
C PHE A 52 -1.74 0.77 11.02
N GLU A 53 -1.20 0.30 12.14
CA GLU A 53 -1.64 -0.93 12.81
C GLU A 53 -3.08 -0.82 13.30
N ARG A 54 -3.46 0.31 13.92
CA ARG A 54 -4.85 0.57 14.36
C ARG A 54 -5.83 0.59 13.20
N ALA A 55 -5.40 1.06 12.03
CA ALA A 55 -6.17 1.04 10.80
C ALA A 55 -6.29 -0.36 10.16
N GLY A 56 -5.66 -1.39 10.73
CA GLY A 56 -5.66 -2.76 10.24
C GLY A 56 -4.49 -3.12 9.34
N GLY A 57 -3.54 -2.20 9.14
CA GLY A 57 -2.34 -2.44 8.35
C GLY A 57 -1.37 -3.39 9.05
N ALA A 58 -0.81 -4.36 8.32
CA ALA A 58 0.23 -5.24 8.84
C ALA A 58 1.64 -4.66 8.53
N PRO A 59 2.47 -4.39 9.55
CA PRO A 59 3.80 -3.77 9.38
C PRO A 59 4.85 -4.70 8.74
N ARG A 60 4.53 -5.98 8.54
CA ARG A 60 5.40 -6.95 7.88
C ARG A 60 4.62 -7.72 6.82
N ALA A 61 5.12 -7.62 5.59
CA ALA A 61 4.60 -8.27 4.40
C ALA A 61 4.02 -9.67 4.68
N THR A 62 2.79 -9.89 4.22
CA THR A 62 2.30 -11.24 3.93
C THR A 62 3.25 -11.88 2.92
N ALA A 63 3.29 -13.22 2.86
CA ALA A 63 4.27 -14.03 2.11
C ALA A 63 4.41 -13.75 0.59
N SER A 64 3.73 -12.71 0.07
CA SER A 64 3.81 -12.18 -1.30
C SER A 64 4.67 -10.89 -1.42
N GLY A 65 5.14 -10.28 -0.33
CA GLY A 65 6.16 -9.19 -0.40
C GLY A 65 5.67 -7.81 -0.89
N ARG A 66 4.36 -7.59 -1.08
CA ARG A 66 3.80 -6.42 -1.80
C ARG A 66 3.60 -5.14 -0.99
N LEU A 67 3.68 -5.20 0.33
CA LEU A 67 3.50 -4.04 1.21
C LEU A 67 4.71 -3.92 2.13
N ARG A 68 5.34 -2.75 2.11
CA ARG A 68 6.38 -2.40 3.09
C ARG A 68 5.99 -1.12 3.79
N PHE A 69 5.94 -1.20 5.11
CA PHE A 69 5.81 -0.03 5.96
C PHE A 69 7.19 0.54 6.29
N MET A 70 7.34 1.85 6.17
CA MET A 70 8.54 2.62 6.49
C MET A 70 8.13 3.73 7.47
N GLY A 71 8.31 3.45 8.76
CA GLY A 71 8.09 4.41 9.85
C GLY A 71 9.39 4.85 10.48
#